data_AF-A0A2N6UKQ9-F1
#
_entry.id   AF-A0A2N6UKQ9-F1
#
_cell.length_a   1.000
_cell.length_b   1.000
_cell.length_c   1.000
_cell.angle_alpha   90.00
_cell.angle_beta   90.00
_cell.angle_gamma   90.00
#
_symmetry.space_group_name_H-M   'P 1'
#
loop_
_entity.id
_entity.type
_entity.pdbx_description
1 polymer ?
#
loop_
_entity_poly.entity_id
_entity_poly.type
_entity_poly.pdbx_seq_one_letter_code
_entity_poly.pdbx_strand_id
1 'polypeptide(L)'
;MNKLYYKYFLYGICDVIICFFLYKTINIYAGLLGLFLSNMSKAIYEKSFYKTIDKFKNLAKNSNLSFEQLSDVCEMDEYDIKILIGNENKGFKAENIKKAIKNLENYLNK
;
A
#
# COMPACT_ATOMS: atom_id res chain seq x y z
N MET A 1 36.35 46.83 -24.23
CA MET A 1 36.03 45.98 -23.06
C MET A 1 36.93 44.74 -23.09
N ASN A 2 37.53 44.40 -21.95
CA ASN A 2 38.57 43.38 -21.87
C ASN A 2 38.01 41.98 -22.21
N LYS A 3 38.66 41.23 -23.11
CA LYS A 3 38.18 39.93 -23.65
C LYS A 3 37.88 38.90 -22.54
N LEU A 4 38.59 39.02 -21.41
CA LEU A 4 38.37 38.26 -20.18
C LEU A 4 37.01 38.52 -19.54
N TYR A 5 36.57 39.78 -19.47
CA TYR A 5 35.30 40.16 -18.85
C TYR A 5 34.10 39.57 -19.60
N TYR A 6 34.15 39.58 -20.94
CA TYR A 6 33.12 38.97 -21.77
C TYR A 6 33.05 37.45 -21.59
N LYS A 7 34.21 36.80 -21.41
CA LYS A 7 34.29 35.35 -21.14
C LYS A 7 33.63 35.01 -19.80
N TYR A 8 33.96 35.73 -18.72
CA TYR A 8 33.34 35.51 -17.41
C TYR A 8 31.84 35.81 -17.38
N PHE A 9 31.39 36.83 -18.11
CA PHE A 9 29.96 37.14 -18.25
C PHE A 9 29.19 36.01 -18.96
N LEU A 10 29.75 35.46 -20.03
CA LEU A 10 29.15 34.34 -20.77
C LEU A 10 29.09 33.06 -19.92
N TYR A 11 30.14 32.76 -19.15
CA TYR A 11 30.14 31.62 -18.21
C TYR A 11 29.08 31.79 -17.11
N GLY A 12 28.91 33.01 -16.56
CA GLY A 12 27.89 33.29 -15.55
C GLY A 12 26.46 33.07 -16.07
N ILE A 13 26.17 33.46 -17.32
CA ILE A 13 24.87 33.21 -17.94
C ILE A 13 24.65 31.71 -18.17
N CYS A 14 25.68 30.98 -18.64
CA CYS A 14 25.60 29.53 -18.83
C CYS A 14 25.33 28.79 -17.52
N ASP A 15 25.97 29.18 -16.41
CA ASP A 15 25.74 28.56 -15.10
C ASP A 15 24.31 28.78 -14.61
N VAL A 16 23.74 29.98 -14.80
CA VAL A 16 22.34 30.27 -14.43
C VAL A 16 21.38 29.41 -15.24
N ILE A 17 21.61 29.25 -16.54
CA ILE A 17 20.79 28.39 -17.42
C ILE A 17 20.87 26.93 -16.96
N ILE A 18 22.07 26.40 -16.71
CA ILE A 18 22.27 25.03 -16.26
C ILE A 18 21.61 24.80 -14.90
N CYS A 19 21.78 25.71 -13.94
CA CYS A 19 21.13 25.63 -12.63
C CYS A 19 19.60 25.62 -12.74
N PHE A 20 19.03 26.42 -13.64
CA PHE A 20 17.60 26.45 -13.88
C PHE A 20 17.08 25.12 -14.46
N PHE A 21 17.78 24.56 -15.44
CA PHE A 21 17.43 23.25 -16.00
C PHE A 21 17.56 22.12 -14.98
N LEU A 22 18.63 22.12 -14.17
CA LEU A 22 18.82 21.15 -13.10
C LEU A 22 17.70 21.24 -12.06
N TYR A 23 17.36 22.45 -11.60
CA TYR A 23 16.25 22.66 -10.66
C TYR A 23 14.92 22.16 -11.20
N LYS A 24 14.57 22.51 -12.45
CA LYS A 24 13.34 22.08 -13.10
C LYS A 24 13.27 20.56 -13.22
N THR A 25 14.40 19.94 -13.56
CA THR A 25 14.54 18.50 -13.74
C THR A 25 14.38 17.75 -12.42
N ILE A 26 15.03 18.23 -11.35
CA ILE A 26 14.88 17.70 -9.98
C ILE A 26 13.41 17.75 -9.53
N ASN A 27 12.71 18.85 -9.81
CA ASN A 27 11.32 19.02 -9.39
C ASN A 27 10.37 18.05 -10.13
N ILE A 28 10.61 17.80 -11.42
CA ILE A 28 9.87 16.81 -12.21
C ILE A 28 10.13 15.40 -11.67
N TYR A 29 11.39 15.04 -11.40
CA TYR A 29 11.74 13.74 -10.85
C TYR A 29 11.18 13.53 -9.44
N ALA A 30 11.12 14.57 -8.61
CA ALA A 30 10.49 14.51 -7.29
C ALA A 30 8.99 14.23 -7.39
N GLY A 31 8.28 14.87 -8.33
CA GLY A 31 6.87 14.60 -8.60
C GLY A 31 6.61 13.17 -9.08
N LEU A 32 7.42 12.67 -10.03
CA LEU A 32 7.37 11.29 -10.51
C LEU A 32 7.68 10.27 -9.41
N LEU A 33 8.69 10.54 -8.58
CA LEU A 33 9.04 9.71 -7.43
C LEU A 33 7.88 9.62 -6.43
N GLY A 34 7.22 10.75 -6.14
CA GLY A 34 6.04 10.79 -5.27
C GLY A 34 4.88 9.94 -5.81
N LEU A 35 4.60 10.02 -7.10
CA LEU A 35 3.59 9.18 -7.78
C LEU A 35 3.95 7.69 -7.72
N PHE A 36 5.23 7.35 -7.95
CA PHE A 36 5.73 5.98 -7.84
C PHE A 36 5.60 5.43 -6.41
N LEU A 37 6.00 6.20 -5.41
CA LEU A 37 5.92 5.81 -4.00
C LEU A 37 4.46 5.63 -3.56
N SER A 38 3.55 6.50 -4.00
CA SER A 38 2.12 6.36 -3.74
C SER A 38 1.56 5.06 -4.32
N ASN A 39 1.83 4.78 -5.60
CA ASN A 39 1.39 3.54 -6.26
C ASN A 39 2.01 2.30 -5.61
N MET A 40 3.29 2.36 -5.25
CA MET A 40 3.99 1.26 -4.59
C MET A 40 3.40 1.02 -3.19
N SER A 41 3.12 2.06 -2.42
CA SER A 41 2.49 1.95 -1.10
C SER A 41 1.10 1.31 -1.18
N LYS A 42 0.30 1.68 -2.18
CA LYS A 42 -1.01 1.08 -2.44
C LYS A 42 -0.89 -0.39 -2.81
N ALA A 43 0.05 -0.73 -3.70
CA ALA A 43 0.29 -2.13 -4.09
C ALA A 43 0.80 -2.99 -2.93
N ILE A 44 1.68 -2.45 -2.08
CA ILE A 44 2.17 -3.12 -0.87
C ILE A 44 1.01 -3.35 0.12
N TYR A 45 0.16 -2.34 0.31
CA TYR A 45 -1.00 -2.46 1.18
C TYR A 45 -1.97 -3.53 0.68
N GLU A 46 -2.34 -3.49 -0.61
CA GLU A 46 -3.20 -4.49 -1.25
C GLU A 46 -2.60 -5.89 -1.10
N LYS A 47 -1.31 -6.08 -1.41
CA LYS A 47 -0.63 -7.38 -1.26
C LYS A 47 -0.65 -7.90 0.17
N SER A 48 -0.40 -7.02 1.16
CA SER A 48 -0.45 -7.40 2.57
C SER A 48 -1.87 -7.73 3.03
N PHE A 49 -2.86 -7.02 2.51
CA PHE A 49 -4.28 -7.25 2.80
C PHE A 49 -4.74 -8.59 2.24
N TYR A 50 -4.45 -8.89 0.98
CA TYR A 50 -4.76 -10.20 0.37
C TYR A 50 -4.09 -11.36 1.12
N LYS A 51 -2.82 -11.21 1.54
CA LYS A 51 -2.14 -12.22 2.35
C LYS A 51 -2.87 -12.49 3.68
N THR A 52 -3.45 -11.45 4.28
CA THR A 52 -4.22 -11.58 5.53
C THR A 52 -5.53 -12.31 5.29
N ILE A 53 -6.23 -12.00 4.19
CA ILE A 53 -7.45 -12.72 3.77
C ILE A 53 -7.16 -14.19 3.50
N ASP A 54 -6.07 -14.51 2.79
CA ASP A 54 -5.69 -15.90 2.52
C ASP A 54 -5.43 -16.68 3.80
N LYS A 55 -4.78 -16.05 4.79
CA LYS A 55 -4.60 -16.64 6.12
C LYS A 55 -5.95 -16.95 6.78
N PHE A 56 -6.87 -15.99 6.76
CA PHE A 56 -8.23 -16.19 7.28
C PHE A 56 -8.95 -17.35 6.58
N LYS A 57 -8.92 -17.39 5.24
CA LYS A 57 -9.54 -18.47 4.44
C LYS A 57 -8.99 -19.84 4.79
N ASN A 58 -7.68 -19.97 4.95
CA ASN A 58 -7.06 -21.23 5.30
C ASN A 58 -7.46 -21.68 6.70
N LEU A 59 -7.46 -20.77 7.68
CA LEU A 59 -7.90 -21.10 9.03
C LEU A 59 -9.39 -21.48 9.07
N ALA A 60 -10.25 -20.73 8.36
CA ALA A 60 -11.67 -21.02 8.29
C ALA A 60 -11.94 -22.39 7.66
N LYS A 61 -11.24 -22.74 6.57
CA LYS A 61 -11.31 -24.08 5.96
C LYS A 61 -10.83 -25.18 6.91
N ASN A 62 -9.71 -24.96 7.60
CA ASN A 62 -9.15 -25.96 8.52
C ASN A 62 -10.03 -26.16 9.76
N SER A 63 -10.84 -25.16 10.14
CA SER A 63 -11.72 -25.26 11.29
C SER A 63 -12.95 -26.13 11.10
N ASN A 64 -13.33 -26.46 9.85
CA ASN A 64 -14.55 -27.21 9.50
C ASN A 64 -15.84 -26.63 10.15
N LEU A 65 -15.84 -25.34 10.50
CA LEU A 65 -16.98 -24.65 11.11
C LEU A 65 -18.02 -24.23 10.07
N SER A 66 -19.29 -24.19 10.47
CA SER A 66 -20.34 -23.56 9.66
C SER A 66 -20.15 -22.04 9.62
N PHE A 67 -20.78 -21.36 8.66
CA PHE A 67 -20.72 -19.89 8.58
C PHE A 67 -21.26 -19.21 9.84
N GLU A 68 -22.30 -19.78 10.45
CA GLU A 68 -22.90 -19.30 11.69
C GLU A 68 -21.92 -19.42 12.87
N GLN A 69 -21.22 -20.55 12.98
CA GLN A 69 -20.18 -20.75 13.99
C GLN A 69 -18.96 -19.86 13.76
N LEU A 70 -18.58 -19.63 12.49
CA LEU A 70 -17.53 -18.67 12.15
C LEU A 70 -17.95 -17.25 12.53
N SER A 71 -19.22 -16.89 12.35
CA SER A 71 -19.78 -15.59 12.75
C SER A 71 -19.60 -15.35 14.24
N ASP A 72 -19.98 -16.35 15.05
CA ASP A 72 -19.86 -16.29 16.50
C ASP A 72 -18.40 -16.23 16.96
N VAL A 73 -17.53 -17.09 16.44
CA VAL A 73 -16.11 -17.14 16.84
C VAL A 73 -15.35 -15.89 16.42
N CYS A 74 -15.56 -15.43 15.18
CA CYS A 74 -14.87 -14.26 14.66
C CYS A 74 -15.45 -12.93 15.13
N GLU A 75 -16.62 -12.95 15.80
CA GLU A 75 -17.39 -11.75 16.17
C GLU A 75 -17.61 -10.85 14.95
N MET A 76 -17.99 -11.45 13.82
CA MET A 76 -18.22 -10.77 12.55
C MET A 76 -19.52 -11.26 11.91
N ASP A 77 -20.20 -10.39 11.18
CA ASP A 77 -21.43 -10.75 10.50
C ASP A 77 -21.20 -11.89 9.50
N GLU A 78 -22.12 -12.85 9.44
CA GLU A 78 -22.04 -14.00 8.54
C GLU A 78 -21.91 -13.56 7.07
N TYR A 79 -22.57 -12.45 6.69
CA TYR A 79 -22.47 -11.86 5.36
C TYR A 79 -21.04 -11.39 5.05
N ASP A 80 -20.38 -10.74 6.00
CA ASP A 80 -19.01 -10.27 5.87
C ASP A 80 -18.04 -11.44 5.73
N ILE A 81 -18.26 -12.52 6.48
CA ILE A 81 -17.47 -13.75 6.38
C ILE A 81 -17.64 -14.42 5.01
N LYS A 82 -18.87 -14.49 4.49
CA LYS A 82 -19.17 -15.00 3.15
C LYS A 82 -18.45 -14.19 2.08
N ILE A 83 -18.45 -12.87 2.20
CA ILE A 83 -17.74 -11.97 1.27
C ILE A 83 -16.22 -12.19 1.35
N LEU A 84 -15.66 -12.29 2.56
CA LEU A 84 -14.23 -12.53 2.78
C LEU A 84 -13.78 -13.87 2.20
N ILE A 85 -14.57 -14.93 2.38
CA ILE A 85 -14.30 -16.26 1.80
C ILE A 85 -14.48 -16.24 0.28
N GLY A 86 -15.51 -15.54 -0.20
CA GLY A 86 -15.86 -15.37 -1.62
C GLY A 86 -14.92 -14.46 -2.42
N ASN A 87 -13.95 -13.79 -1.78
CA ASN A 87 -13.01 -12.86 -2.43
C ASN A 87 -13.68 -11.62 -3.05
N GLU A 88 -14.87 -11.25 -2.60
CA GLU A 88 -15.49 -9.99 -3.01
C GLU A 88 -14.86 -8.84 -2.22
N ASN A 89 -13.81 -8.23 -2.74
CA ASN A 89 -13.11 -7.13 -2.07
C ASN A 89 -13.97 -5.85 -2.00
N LYS A 90 -14.86 -5.78 -1.01
CA LYS A 90 -15.66 -4.61 -0.66
C LYS A 90 -15.10 -3.94 0.60
N GLY A 91 -13.95 -3.27 0.48
CA GLY A 91 -13.55 -2.21 1.43
C GLY A 91 -13.49 -2.57 2.92
N PHE A 92 -13.12 -3.80 3.29
CA PHE A 92 -13.02 -4.18 4.70
C PHE A 92 -11.85 -3.49 5.40
N LYS A 93 -12.10 -3.04 6.63
CA LYS A 93 -11.04 -2.55 7.52
C LYS A 93 -10.16 -3.72 7.94
N ALA A 94 -8.86 -3.64 7.63
CA ALA A 94 -7.88 -4.68 7.94
C ALA A 94 -7.79 -5.04 9.45
N GLU A 95 -8.21 -4.12 10.32
CA GLU A 95 -8.22 -4.32 11.78
C GLU A 95 -9.25 -5.36 12.23
N ASN A 96 -10.45 -5.33 11.65
CA ASN A 96 -11.51 -6.30 11.95
C ASN A 96 -11.09 -7.73 11.53
N ILE A 97 -10.44 -7.85 10.36
CA ILE A 97 -9.95 -9.14 9.86
C ILE A 97 -8.85 -9.71 10.78
N LYS A 98 -7.93 -8.87 11.27
CA LYS A 98 -6.88 -9.33 12.20
C LYS A 98 -7.46 -9.84 13.52
N LYS A 99 -8.48 -9.16 14.06
CA LYS A 99 -9.18 -9.60 15.27
C LYS A 99 -9.87 -10.95 15.03
N ALA A 100 -10.60 -11.08 13.91
CA ALA A 100 -11.25 -12.32 13.51
C ALA A 100 -10.27 -13.50 13.35
N ILE A 101 -9.12 -13.28 12.70
CA ILE A 101 -8.04 -14.29 12.58
C ILE A 101 -7.56 -14.71 13.97
N LYS A 102 -7.30 -13.76 14.86
CA LYS A 102 -6.79 -14.06 16.21
C LYS A 102 -7.79 -14.88 17.02
N ASN A 103 -9.07 -14.53 16.94
CA ASN A 103 -10.12 -15.28 17.63
C ASN A 103 -10.23 -16.71 17.07
N LEU A 104 -10.16 -16.87 15.76
CA LEU A 104 -10.19 -18.17 15.11
C LEU A 104 -8.95 -19.03 15.43
N GLU A 105 -7.76 -18.43 15.52
CA GLU A 105 -6.53 -19.10 15.97
C GLU A 105 -6.65 -19.56 17.44
N ASN A 106 -7.23 -18.73 18.30
CA ASN A 106 -7.46 -19.11 19.71
C ASN A 106 -8.46 -20.26 19.84
N TYR A 107 -9.48 -20.32 18.96
CA TYR A 107 -10.43 -21.41 18.92
C TYR A 107 -9.76 -22.72 18.47
N LEU A 108 -8.93 -22.68 17.42
CA LEU A 108 -8.23 -23.86 16.89
C LEU A 108 -7.12 -24.41 17.81
N ASN A 109 -6.57 -23.57 18.70
CA ASN A 109 -5.54 -23.96 19.66
C ASN A 109 -6.10 -24.45 21.01
N LYS A 110 -7.43 -24.48 21.18
CA LYS A 110 -8.09 -25.12 22.32
C LYS A 110 -8.32 -26.61 22.03
#